data_AF-A0A6B3CVK1-F1
#
_entry.id   AF-A0A6B3CVK1-F1
#
_cell.length_a   1.000
_cell.length_b   1.000
_cell.length_c   1.000
_cell.angle_alpha   90.00
_cell.angle_beta   90.00
_cell.angle_gamma   90.00
#
_symmetry.space_group_name_H-M   'P 1'
#
loop_
_entity.id
_entity.type
_entity.pdbx_description
1 polymer ?
#
loop_
_entity_poly.entity_id
_entity_poly.type
_entity_poly.pdbx_seq_one_letter_code
_entity_poly.pdbx_strand_id
1 'polypeptide(L)'
;AGAYRLRQIPGVGQRTVDQILSAARQLAEAAGETVAVHLDVDRPEPGTTALVAALHVLVQAGPEARRSVDEATALTGRLEPLLADARPAARRSGLLLAGRARRARAREAVAAIGTLLDEAERAGAPERFAQASVDL
;
A
#
# COMPACT_ATOMS: atom_id res chain seq x y z
N ALA A 1 -0.48 0.49 -10.65
CA ALA A 1 0.69 0.17 -11.50
C ALA A 1 1.31 -1.18 -11.08
N GLY A 2 0.75 -2.30 -11.54
CA GLY A 2 0.95 -3.64 -10.93
C GLY A 2 2.12 -4.49 -11.44
N ALA A 3 2.78 -4.13 -12.55
CA ALA A 3 3.81 -4.96 -13.17
C ALA A 3 5.20 -4.87 -12.50
N TYR A 4 5.44 -3.87 -11.66
CA TYR A 4 6.77 -3.64 -11.07
C TYR A 4 7.06 -4.43 -9.79
N ARG A 5 6.04 -4.94 -9.09
CA ARG A 5 6.20 -5.55 -7.76
C ARG A 5 6.33 -7.07 -7.74
N LEU A 6 6.14 -7.74 -8.88
CA LEU A 6 6.30 -9.20 -9.01
C LEU A 6 7.73 -9.63 -9.41
N ARG A 7 8.67 -8.68 -9.50
CA ARG A 7 10.06 -8.90 -9.91
C ARG A 7 11.02 -9.30 -8.78
N GLN A 8 10.56 -9.44 -7.54
CA GLN A 8 11.43 -9.70 -6.38
C GLN A 8 11.26 -11.08 -5.74
N ILE A 9 10.51 -12.00 -6.36
CA ILE A 9 10.44 -13.40 -5.90
C ILE A 9 11.48 -14.22 -6.67
N PRO A 10 12.52 -14.77 -6.01
CA PRO A 10 13.49 -15.65 -6.67
C PRO A 10 12.76 -16.87 -7.26
N GLY A 11 12.90 -17.11 -8.58
CA GLY A 11 12.34 -18.28 -9.26
C GLY A 11 11.03 -18.08 -10.02
N VAL A 12 10.50 -16.86 -10.15
CA VAL A 12 9.22 -16.60 -10.86
C VAL A 12 9.46 -15.72 -12.09
N GLY A 13 9.36 -16.31 -13.30
CA GLY A 13 9.48 -15.57 -14.56
C GLY A 13 8.20 -14.80 -14.94
N GLN A 14 8.31 -13.81 -15.82
CA GLN A 14 7.19 -12.99 -16.35
C GLN A 14 5.96 -13.82 -16.73
N ARG A 15 6.19 -15.00 -17.33
CA ARG A 15 5.14 -15.93 -17.75
C ARG A 15 4.27 -16.44 -16.59
N THR A 16 4.84 -16.64 -15.41
CA THR A 16 4.11 -17.14 -14.23
C THR A 16 3.24 -16.04 -13.62
N VAL A 17 3.71 -14.81 -13.65
CA VAL A 17 2.93 -13.62 -13.24
C VAL A 17 1.72 -13.42 -14.14
N ASP A 18 1.94 -13.44 -15.46
CA ASP A 18 0.86 -13.28 -16.42
C ASP A 18 -0.14 -14.45 -16.37
N GLN A 19 0.34 -15.67 -16.11
CA GLN A 19 -0.52 -16.83 -15.89
C GLN A 19 -1.38 -16.71 -14.63
N ILE A 20 -0.82 -16.27 -13.51
CA ILE A 20 -1.59 -16.11 -12.26
C ILE A 20 -2.64 -15.01 -12.42
N LEU A 21 -2.28 -13.88 -13.04
CA LEU A 21 -3.23 -12.79 -13.31
C LEU A 21 -4.31 -13.19 -14.31
N SER A 22 -3.96 -13.97 -15.34
CA SER A 22 -4.92 -14.52 -16.30
C SER A 22 -5.86 -15.53 -15.64
N ALA A 23 -5.34 -16.41 -14.80
CA ALA A 23 -6.14 -17.38 -14.05
C ALA A 23 -7.10 -16.67 -13.10
N ALA A 24 -6.63 -15.66 -12.37
CA ALA A 24 -7.48 -14.85 -11.49
C ALA A 24 -8.59 -14.11 -12.25
N ARG A 25 -8.31 -13.57 -13.44
CA ARG A 25 -9.32 -12.94 -14.30
C ARG A 25 -10.33 -13.93 -14.85
N GLN A 26 -9.88 -15.09 -15.31
CA GLN A 26 -10.77 -16.16 -15.78
C GLN A 26 -11.67 -16.67 -14.66
N LEU A 27 -11.15 -16.75 -13.43
CA LEU A 27 -11.93 -17.16 -12.27
C LEU A 27 -12.95 -16.09 -11.85
N ALA A 28 -12.61 -14.80 -12.00
CA ALA A 28 -13.52 -13.69 -11.76
C ALA A 28 -14.62 -13.57 -12.85
N GLU A 29 -14.27 -13.74 -14.12
CA GLU A 29 -15.24 -13.76 -15.23
C GLU A 29 -16.13 -15.00 -15.15
N ALA A 30 -15.55 -16.18 -14.87
CA ALA A 30 -16.34 -17.38 -14.63
C ALA A 30 -17.24 -17.24 -13.41
N ALA A 31 -16.81 -16.56 -12.34
CA ALA A 31 -17.69 -16.23 -11.23
C ALA A 31 -18.80 -15.25 -11.65
N GLY A 32 -18.51 -14.25 -12.48
CA GLY A 32 -19.51 -13.32 -13.03
C GLY A 32 -20.55 -13.99 -13.92
N GLU A 33 -20.14 -14.95 -14.75
CA GLU A 33 -21.03 -15.71 -15.63
C GLU A 33 -21.76 -16.87 -14.92
N THR A 34 -21.17 -17.42 -13.85
CA THR A 34 -21.70 -18.60 -13.14
C THR A 34 -22.50 -18.23 -11.88
N VAL A 35 -22.63 -16.95 -11.51
CA VAL A 35 -23.57 -16.48 -10.45
C VAL A 35 -25.02 -16.46 -10.96
N ALA A 36 -25.44 -17.58 -11.54
CA ALA A 36 -26.67 -18.24 -11.13
C ALA A 36 -26.32 -19.37 -10.11
N VAL A 37 -25.33 -19.13 -9.23
CA VAL A 37 -25.15 -19.96 -8.05
C VAL A 37 -26.30 -19.62 -7.13
N HIS A 38 -27.16 -20.61 -6.87
CA HIS A 38 -28.19 -20.55 -5.85
C HIS A 38 -27.48 -20.28 -4.50
N LEU A 39 -27.31 -19.01 -4.16
CA LEU A 39 -27.05 -18.58 -2.80
C LEU A 39 -28.33 -18.92 -2.04
N ASP A 40 -28.41 -20.15 -1.57
CA ASP A 40 -29.51 -20.58 -0.72
C ASP A 40 -29.39 -19.79 0.60
N VAL A 41 -30.10 -18.66 0.65
CA VAL A 41 -30.16 -17.78 1.82
C VAL A 41 -30.69 -18.55 3.03
N ASP A 42 -31.45 -19.63 2.80
CA ASP A 42 -32.05 -20.46 3.85
C ASP A 42 -31.08 -21.54 4.39
N ARG A 43 -29.91 -21.75 3.76
CA ARG A 43 -28.90 -22.72 4.25
C ARG A 43 -27.45 -22.31 3.95
N PRO A 44 -26.88 -21.33 4.67
CA PRO A 44 -25.52 -20.88 4.46
C PRO A 44 -24.48 -21.95 4.84
N GLU A 45 -23.68 -22.40 3.86
CA GLU A 45 -22.52 -23.26 4.12
C GLU A 45 -21.32 -22.44 4.65
N PRO A 46 -20.55 -22.94 5.64
CA PRO A 46 -19.46 -22.18 6.25
C PRO A 46 -18.39 -21.67 5.28
N GLY A 47 -18.08 -22.45 4.23
CA GLY A 47 -17.12 -22.06 3.19
C GLY A 47 -17.61 -20.90 2.31
N THR A 48 -18.91 -20.89 1.98
CA THR A 48 -19.54 -19.84 1.16
C THR A 48 -19.65 -18.54 1.94
N THR A 49 -20.01 -18.60 3.22
CA THR A 49 -20.04 -17.42 4.10
C THR A 49 -18.65 -16.80 4.26
N ALA A 50 -17.60 -17.62 4.44
CA ALA A 50 -16.22 -17.14 4.53
C ALA A 50 -15.75 -16.48 3.22
N LEU A 51 -16.10 -17.06 2.07
CA LEU A 51 -15.79 -16.50 0.76
C LEU A 51 -16.53 -15.18 0.51
N VAL A 52 -17.84 -15.11 0.80
CA VAL A 52 -18.63 -13.89 0.65
C VAL A 52 -18.15 -12.79 1.60
N ALA A 53 -17.77 -13.13 2.84
CA ALA A 53 -17.17 -12.18 3.77
C ALA A 53 -15.82 -11.65 3.24
N ALA A 54 -14.96 -12.52 2.72
CA ALA A 54 -13.69 -12.11 2.12
C ALA A 54 -13.89 -11.24 0.86
N LEU A 55 -14.86 -11.58 0.02
CA LEU A 55 -15.21 -10.79 -1.17
C LEU A 55 -15.79 -9.43 -0.78
N HIS A 56 -16.62 -9.38 0.27
CA HIS A 56 -17.23 -8.15 0.76
C HIS A 56 -16.17 -7.14 1.19
N VAL A 57 -15.11 -7.58 1.90
CA VAL A 57 -13.98 -6.70 2.27
C VAL A 57 -13.28 -6.15 1.02
N LEU A 58 -13.06 -6.99 0.00
CA LEU A 58 -12.42 -6.56 -1.25
C LEU A 58 -13.30 -5.60 -2.07
N VAL A 59 -14.63 -5.79 -2.06
CA VAL A 59 -15.59 -4.91 -2.72
C VAL A 59 -15.70 -3.57 -1.99
N GLN A 60 -15.76 -3.59 -0.65
CA GLN A 60 -15.86 -2.39 0.18
C GLN A 60 -14.59 -1.52 0.09
N ALA A 61 -13.41 -2.14 0.11
CA ALA A 61 -12.15 -1.41 -0.01
C ALA A 61 -11.95 -0.79 -1.40
N GLY A 62 -12.44 -1.44 -2.46
CA GLY A 62 -12.44 -0.92 -3.82
C GLY A 62 -11.05 -0.65 -4.44
N PRO A 63 -10.99 -0.16 -5.69
CA PRO A 63 -9.74 0.24 -6.36
C PRO A 63 -9.08 1.47 -5.71
N GLU A 64 -9.81 2.22 -4.91
CA GLU A 64 -9.32 3.31 -4.06
C GLU A 64 -8.33 2.80 -3.01
N ALA A 65 -8.63 1.74 -2.26
CA ALA A 65 -7.71 1.20 -1.26
C ALA A 65 -6.37 0.76 -1.86
N ARG A 66 -6.40 0.14 -3.05
CA ARG A 66 -5.18 -0.23 -3.79
C ARG A 66 -4.32 1.01 -4.14
N ARG A 67 -4.97 2.09 -4.59
CA ARG A 67 -4.29 3.36 -4.90
C ARG A 67 -3.71 4.00 -3.63
N SER A 68 -4.46 4.00 -2.54
CA SER A 68 -3.98 4.50 -1.24
C SER A 68 -2.75 3.73 -0.74
N VAL A 69 -2.73 2.40 -0.84
CA VAL A 69 -1.56 1.59 -0.47
C VAL A 69 -0.36 1.88 -1.38
N ASP A 70 -0.57 2.00 -2.70
CA ASP A 70 0.49 2.33 -3.65
C ASP A 70 1.11 3.71 -3.33
N GLU A 71 0.28 4.71 -3.00
CA GLU A 71 0.72 6.05 -2.61
C GLU A 71 1.42 6.07 -1.24
N ALA A 72 0.88 5.38 -0.24
CA ALA A 72 1.51 5.25 1.07
C ALA A 72 2.89 4.57 0.97
N THR A 73 3.01 3.56 0.10
CA THR A 73 4.29 2.90 -0.18
C THR A 73 5.30 3.86 -0.81
N ALA A 74 4.87 4.66 -1.79
CA ALA A 74 5.73 5.65 -2.44
C ALA A 74 6.17 6.75 -1.47
N LEU A 75 5.27 7.24 -0.61
CA LEU A 75 5.57 8.23 0.41
C LEU A 75 6.57 7.69 1.44
N THR A 76 6.35 6.45 1.91
CA THR A 76 7.25 5.77 2.84
C THR A 76 8.65 5.63 2.26
N GLY A 77 8.77 5.19 1.00
CA GLY A 77 10.07 5.05 0.33
C GLY A 77 10.83 6.37 0.17
N ARG A 78 10.15 7.51 0.10
CA ARG A 78 10.77 8.85 0.10
C ARG A 78 11.14 9.32 1.51
N LEU A 79 10.33 9.01 2.51
CA LEU A 79 10.53 9.43 3.90
C LEU A 79 11.65 8.65 4.61
N GLU A 80 11.76 7.34 4.39
CA GLU A 80 12.74 6.47 5.06
C GLU A 80 14.20 6.99 5.00
N PRO A 81 14.78 7.31 3.82
CA PRO A 81 16.14 7.83 3.75
C PRO A 81 16.28 9.19 4.43
N LEU A 82 15.28 10.07 4.30
CA LEU A 82 15.29 11.38 4.93
C LEU A 82 15.24 11.26 6.47
N LEU A 83 14.42 10.35 6.99
CA LEU A 83 14.34 10.06 8.42
C LEU A 83 15.67 9.52 8.94
N ALA A 84 16.36 8.66 8.17
CA ALA A 84 17.68 8.16 8.52
C ALA A 84 18.72 9.29 8.61
N ASP A 85 18.72 10.22 7.66
CA ASP A 85 19.62 11.38 7.66
C ASP A 85 19.26 12.42 8.73
N ALA A 86 17.97 12.57 9.06
CA ALA A 86 17.46 13.45 10.10
C ALA A 86 17.69 12.92 11.53
N ARG A 87 18.03 11.63 11.72
CA ARG A 87 18.24 11.01 13.05
C ARG A 87 19.09 11.84 14.02
N PRO A 88 20.21 12.47 13.63
CA PRO A 88 21.00 13.30 14.54
C PRO A 88 20.24 14.52 15.08
N ALA A 89 19.29 15.05 14.31
CA ALA A 89 18.45 16.18 14.71
C ALA A 89 17.34 15.78 15.71
N ALA A 90 17.03 14.49 15.85
CA ALA A 90 16.00 14.00 16.77
C ALA A 90 16.34 14.21 18.26
N ARG A 91 17.61 14.45 18.61
CA ARG A 91 18.06 14.72 19.98
C ARG A 91 19.02 15.89 20.02
N ARG A 92 18.91 16.74 21.05
CA ARG A 92 19.81 17.90 21.25
C ARG A 92 21.29 17.51 21.24
N SER A 93 21.65 16.38 21.85
CA SER A 93 23.03 15.85 21.84
C SER A 93 23.44 15.22 20.50
N GLY A 94 22.50 14.74 19.70
CA GLY A 94 22.78 14.08 18.42
C GLY A 94 23.43 15.01 17.40
N LEU A 95 22.98 16.26 17.34
CA LEU A 95 23.64 17.29 16.53
C LEU A 95 24.99 17.68 17.12
N LEU A 96 25.10 17.82 18.44
CA LEU A 96 26.35 18.22 19.09
C LEU A 96 27.49 17.22 18.85
N LEU A 97 27.19 15.92 18.84
CA LEU A 97 28.16 14.85 18.56
C LEU A 97 28.40 14.61 17.06
N ALA A 98 27.54 15.15 16.18
CA ALA A 98 27.70 15.02 14.74
C ALA A 98 28.72 16.04 14.19
N GLY A 99 29.58 15.59 13.28
CA GLY A 99 30.48 16.48 12.52
C GLY A 99 29.72 17.45 11.59
N ARG A 100 30.38 18.51 11.11
CA ARG A 100 29.77 19.59 10.31
C ARG A 100 28.95 19.07 9.11
N ALA A 101 29.50 18.14 8.33
CA ALA A 101 28.82 17.56 7.17
C ALA A 101 27.55 16.78 7.56
N ARG A 102 27.57 16.07 8.69
CA ARG A 102 26.41 15.31 9.18
C ARG A 102 25.33 16.21 9.75
N ARG A 103 25.70 17.33 10.39
CA ARG A 103 24.75 18.36 10.83
C ARG A 103 24.05 19.04 9.65
N ALA A 104 24.78 19.32 8.57
CA ALA A 104 24.22 19.91 7.35
C ALA A 104 23.18 18.97 6.72
N ARG A 105 23.55 17.70 6.49
CA ARG A 105 22.64 16.67 5.97
C ARG A 105 21.40 16.47 6.83
N ALA A 106 21.55 16.45 8.16
CA ALA A 106 20.40 16.30 9.05
C ALA A 106 19.41 17.48 8.96
N ARG A 107 19.90 18.71 8.77
CA ARG A 107 19.04 19.89 8.61
C ARG A 107 18.34 19.91 7.26
N GLU A 108 19.08 19.59 6.21
CA GLU A 108 18.54 19.45 4.85
C GLU A 108 17.45 18.37 4.79
N ALA A 109 17.69 17.22 5.42
CA ALA A 109 16.72 16.14 5.51
C ALA A 109 15.45 16.57 6.27
N VAL A 110 15.56 17.32 7.36
CA VAL A 110 14.40 17.85 8.10
C VAL A 110 13.59 18.83 7.24
N ALA A 111 14.24 19.72 6.49
CA ALA A 111 13.56 20.63 5.57
C ALA A 111 12.85 19.88 4.43
N ALA A 112 13.50 18.84 3.90
CA ALA A 112 12.93 17.98 2.87
C ALA A 112 11.72 17.17 3.38
N ILE A 113 11.76 16.68 4.62
CA ILE A 113 10.61 16.03 5.27
C ILE A 113 9.43 17.01 5.36
N GLY A 114 9.66 18.24 5.84
CA GLY A 114 8.60 19.26 5.92
C GLY A 114 7.95 19.52 4.56
N THR A 115 8.77 19.75 3.53
CA THR A 115 8.28 19.97 2.16
C THR A 115 7.45 18.79 1.64
N LEU A 116 7.92 17.57 1.89
CA LEU A 116 7.26 16.34 1.46
C LEU A 116 5.91 16.12 2.17
N LEU A 117 5.83 16.44 3.46
CA LEU A 117 4.58 16.37 4.22
C LEU A 117 3.59 17.44 3.77
N ASP A 118 4.05 18.68 3.54
CA ASP A 118 3.19 19.75 3.03
C ASP A 118 2.63 19.41 1.63
N GLU A 119 3.42 18.77 0.77
CA GLU A 119 2.96 18.27 -0.53
C GLU A 119 1.89 17.18 -0.37
N ALA A 120 2.10 16.25 0.56
CA ALA A 120 1.15 15.16 0.82
C ALA A 120 -0.16 15.67 1.42
N GLU A 121 -0.09 16.66 2.32
CA GLU A 121 -1.26 17.31 2.92
C GLU A 121 -2.06 18.10 1.87
N ARG A 122 -1.38 18.88 1.02
CA ARG A 122 -2.02 19.56 -0.12
C ARG A 122 -2.68 18.59 -1.11
N ALA A 123 -2.17 17.36 -1.22
CA ALA A 123 -2.74 16.29 -2.04
C ALA A 123 -3.84 15.48 -1.32
N GLY A 124 -4.25 15.87 -0.11
CA GLY A 124 -5.27 15.17 0.68
C GLY A 124 -4.91 13.72 1.00
N ALA A 125 -3.61 13.42 1.12
CA ALA A 125 -3.16 12.07 1.46
C ALA A 125 -3.60 11.61 2.86
N PRO A 126 -3.56 12.45 3.92
CA PRO A 126 -3.98 12.06 5.26
C PRO A 126 -5.44 11.57 5.31
N GLU A 127 -6.37 12.30 4.70
CA GLU A 127 -7.79 11.97 4.67
C GLU A 127 -8.05 10.69 3.90
N ARG A 128 -7.37 10.49 2.76
CA ARG A 128 -7.50 9.28 1.94
C ARG A 128 -6.92 8.05 2.64
N PHE A 129 -5.83 8.19 3.39
CA PHE A 129 -5.29 7.09 4.20
C PHE A 129 -6.19 6.76 5.39
N ALA A 130 -6.77 7.77 6.05
CA ALA A 130 -7.75 7.57 7.11
C ALA A 130 -9.00 6.84 6.59
N GLN A 131 -9.54 7.26 5.44
CA GLN A 131 -10.68 6.61 4.82
C GLN A 131 -10.37 5.16 4.44
N ALA A 132 -9.24 4.91 3.76
CA ALA A 132 -8.83 3.57 3.39
C ALA A 132 -8.61 2.65 4.61
N SER A 133 -8.22 3.19 5.78
CA SER A 133 -8.11 2.41 7.01
C SER A 133 -9.44 2.05 7.66
N VAL A 134 -10.50 2.81 7.38
CA VAL A 134 -11.87 2.55 7.86
C VAL A 134 -12.60 1.58 6.92
N ASP A 135 -12.28 1.61 5.63
CA ASP A 135 -12.89 0.74 4.61
C ASP A 135 -12.29 -0.68 4.56
N LEU A 136 -11.18 -0.92 5.27
CA LEU A 136 -10.50 -2.22 5.42
C LEU A 136 -10.90 -2.93 6.72
#